data_AF-A0A535BQN2-F1
#
_entry.id   AF-A0A535BQN2-F1
#
_cell.length_a   1.000
_cell.length_b   1.000
_cell.length_c   1.000
_cell.angle_alpha   90.00
_cell.angle_beta   90.00
_cell.angle_gamma   90.00
#
_symmetry.space_group_name_H-M   'P 1'
#
loop_
_entity.id
_entity.type
_entity.pdbx_description
1 polymer ?
#
loop_
_entity_poly.entity_id
_entity_poly.type
_entity_poly.pdbx_seq_one_letter_code
_entity_poly.pdbx_strand_id
1 'polypeptide(L)'
;MKTTTTLALLCLALLPATARAQEHFPSPEAAVRALEVAARGGNPDRVLAILGPESAEIIKSSDPVDDAAARKRFATAAAKRMRIERTTDALAVLHVGADDWPLPIPIVREADGWRFDTAAGKEELLNRRIGRNELTAIAVCRAYVNAQKEFARRFHAYAQSLRSTPGKRDGLYWEAADHDVSPLGPFVASAAAEGYRVR
;
A
#
# COMPACT_ATOMS: atom_id res chain seq x y z
N MET A 1 -21.43 55.26 49.39
CA MET A 1 -20.91 53.87 49.42
C MET A 1 -21.73 53.02 48.47
N LYS A 2 -21.12 52.52 47.39
CA LYS A 2 -21.42 51.25 46.69
C LYS A 2 -20.34 51.08 45.61
N THR A 3 -19.38 50.22 45.95
CA THR A 3 -18.26 49.76 45.13
C THR A 3 -18.75 48.76 44.11
N THR A 4 -18.36 48.89 42.84
CA THR A 4 -18.61 47.87 41.81
C THR A 4 -17.28 47.40 41.25
N THR A 5 -17.02 46.11 41.45
CA THR A 5 -15.80 45.37 41.17
C THR A 5 -15.63 45.12 39.67
N THR A 6 -14.49 45.51 39.10
CA THR A 6 -14.14 45.27 37.69
C THR A 6 -13.55 43.87 37.54
N LEU A 7 -14.24 42.98 36.82
CA LEU A 7 -13.78 41.62 36.53
C LEU A 7 -12.90 41.65 35.27
N ALA A 8 -11.61 41.35 35.44
CA ALA A 8 -10.65 41.26 34.33
C ALA A 8 -10.87 39.97 33.53
N LEU A 9 -11.25 40.11 32.27
CA LEU A 9 -11.41 38.99 31.31
C LEU A 9 -10.03 38.57 30.79
N LEU A 10 -9.55 37.41 31.21
CA LEU A 10 -8.32 36.80 30.70
C LEU A 10 -8.62 36.15 29.34
N CYS A 11 -8.31 36.83 28.24
CA CYS A 11 -8.36 36.26 26.90
C CYS A 11 -7.27 35.21 26.73
N LEU A 12 -7.65 33.93 26.80
CA LEU A 12 -6.80 32.81 26.39
C LEU A 12 -6.70 32.81 24.86
N ALA A 13 -5.57 33.28 24.33
CA ALA A 13 -5.30 33.25 22.90
C ALA A 13 -5.16 31.79 22.43
N LEU A 14 -6.19 31.26 21.76
CA LEU A 14 -6.07 30.06 20.95
C LEU A 14 -5.11 30.36 19.79
N LEU A 15 -3.89 29.84 19.85
CA LEU A 15 -3.03 29.75 18.68
C LEU A 15 -3.71 28.82 17.67
N PRO A 16 -4.01 29.27 16.43
CA PRO A 16 -4.50 28.37 15.42
C PRO A 16 -3.42 27.32 15.15
N ALA A 17 -3.76 26.04 15.32
CA ALA A 17 -2.97 24.97 14.74
C ALA A 17 -2.93 25.23 13.24
N THR A 18 -1.77 25.63 12.71
CA THR A 18 -1.58 25.80 11.29
C THR A 18 -1.65 24.42 10.65
N ALA A 19 -2.87 24.01 10.27
CA ALA A 19 -3.06 22.99 9.26
C ALA A 19 -2.21 23.42 8.06
N ARG A 20 -1.12 22.69 7.81
CA ARG A 20 -0.20 23.03 6.74
C ARG A 20 -0.96 22.76 5.43
N ALA A 21 -1.44 23.83 4.81
CA ALA A 21 -2.18 23.75 3.55
C ALA A 21 -1.33 22.98 2.53
N GLN A 22 -1.97 22.05 1.82
CA GLN A 22 -1.31 21.32 0.74
C GLN A 22 -0.83 22.32 -0.33
N GLU A 23 0.31 22.05 -0.93
CA GLU A 23 0.84 22.90 -2.00
C GLU A 23 0.13 22.67 -3.34
N HIS A 24 -0.16 23.79 -4.00
CA HIS A 24 -0.61 23.84 -5.39
C HIS A 24 0.52 24.34 -6.30
N PHE A 25 0.49 23.87 -7.54
CA PHE A 25 1.55 24.07 -8.52
C PHE A 25 0.98 24.68 -9.81
N PRO A 26 1.76 25.50 -10.54
CA PRO A 26 1.29 26.08 -11.80
C PRO A 26 1.06 25.03 -12.90
N SER A 27 1.67 23.85 -12.79
CA SER A 27 1.51 22.75 -13.74
C SER A 27 1.78 21.39 -13.11
N PRO A 28 1.33 20.28 -13.72
CA PRO A 28 1.69 18.93 -13.29
C PRO A 28 3.20 18.70 -13.27
N GLU A 29 3.93 19.27 -14.25
CA GLU A 29 5.38 19.17 -14.34
C GLU A 29 6.06 19.84 -13.14
N ALA A 30 5.53 20.97 -12.66
CA ALA A 30 6.04 21.62 -11.46
C ALA A 30 5.78 20.78 -10.19
N ALA A 31 4.60 20.16 -10.07
CA ALA A 31 4.27 19.26 -8.97
C ALA A 31 5.18 18.03 -8.93
N VAL A 32 5.40 17.38 -10.08
CA VAL A 32 6.28 16.22 -10.21
C VAL A 32 7.73 16.55 -9.86
N ARG A 33 8.26 17.68 -10.35
CA ARG A 33 9.61 18.13 -9.98
C ARG A 33 9.74 18.38 -8.48
N ALA A 34 8.74 18.99 -7.85
CA ALA A 34 8.75 19.20 -6.41
C ALA A 34 8.80 17.86 -5.65
N LEU A 35 7.99 16.87 -6.07
CA LEU A 35 7.95 15.54 -5.46
C LEU A 35 9.28 14.78 -5.63
N GLU A 36 9.88 14.86 -6.82
CA GLU A 36 11.18 14.24 -7.12
C GLU A 36 12.28 14.80 -6.21
N VAL A 37 12.37 16.13 -6.08
CA VAL A 37 13.34 16.80 -5.19
C VAL A 37 13.11 16.41 -3.74
N ALA A 38 11.86 16.39 -3.28
CA ALA A 38 11.50 16.00 -1.92
C ALA A 38 11.88 14.55 -1.61
N ALA A 39 11.61 13.63 -2.54
CA ALA A 39 11.94 12.22 -2.38
C ALA A 39 13.45 11.96 -2.35
N ARG A 40 14.24 12.67 -3.16
CA ARG A 40 15.71 12.59 -3.14
C ARG A 40 16.31 13.17 -1.87
N GLY A 41 15.76 14.29 -1.38
CA GLY A 41 16.24 14.95 -0.17
C GLY A 41 15.91 14.21 1.12
N GLY A 42 15.09 13.15 1.08
CA GLY A 42 14.75 12.35 2.25
C GLY A 42 13.96 13.09 3.33
N ASN A 43 13.33 14.21 2.98
CA ASN A 43 12.59 15.06 3.92
C ASN A 43 11.08 14.71 3.89
N PRO A 44 10.58 13.94 4.88
CA PRO A 44 9.18 13.52 4.91
C PRO A 44 8.19 14.68 5.06
N ASP A 45 8.59 15.79 5.70
CA ASP A 45 7.71 16.95 5.88
C ASP A 45 7.54 17.72 4.56
N ARG A 46 8.57 17.71 3.70
CA ARG A 46 8.45 18.25 2.34
C ARG A 46 7.49 17.41 1.51
N VAL A 47 7.59 16.08 1.60
CA VAL A 47 6.66 15.16 0.91
C VAL A 47 5.23 15.39 1.41
N LEU A 48 5.05 15.54 2.73
CA LEU A 48 3.75 15.84 3.34
C LEU A 48 3.17 17.18 2.86
N ALA A 49 3.99 18.22 2.67
CA ALA A 49 3.51 19.50 2.13
C ALA A 49 3.02 19.38 0.67
N ILE A 50 3.64 18.52 -0.14
CA ILE A 50 3.30 18.30 -1.56
C ILE A 50 2.06 17.42 -1.71
N LEU A 51 2.01 16.31 -0.96
CA LEU A 51 0.92 15.35 -0.99
C LEU A 51 -0.22 15.73 -0.02
N GLY A 52 -0.05 16.76 0.79
CA GLY A 52 -1.03 17.17 1.79
C GLY A 52 -1.04 16.30 3.06
N PRO A 53 -1.70 16.79 4.13
CA PRO A 53 -1.71 16.13 5.44
C PRO A 53 -2.33 14.72 5.43
N GLU A 54 -3.30 14.48 4.55
CA GLU A 54 -3.94 13.17 4.40
C GLU A 54 -3.00 12.08 3.89
N SER A 55 -1.84 12.46 3.34
CA SER A 55 -0.83 11.52 2.87
C SER A 55 -0.04 10.88 4.00
N ALA A 56 -0.17 11.36 5.25
CA ALA A 56 0.57 10.86 6.39
C ALA A 56 0.51 9.33 6.52
N GLU A 57 -0.68 8.74 6.37
CA GLU A 57 -0.90 7.28 6.43
C GLU A 57 -0.32 6.52 5.24
N ILE A 58 -0.06 7.19 4.11
CA ILE A 58 0.60 6.60 2.93
C ILE A 58 2.12 6.64 3.07
N ILE A 59 2.67 7.73 3.64
CA ILE A 59 4.11 7.97 3.70
C ILE A 59 4.76 7.50 5.01
N LYS A 60 3.95 7.29 6.06
CA LYS A 60 4.36 6.79 7.37
C LYS A 60 3.45 5.65 7.77
N SER A 61 4.00 4.44 7.77
CA SER A 61 3.35 3.25 8.34
C SER A 61 3.87 2.99 9.76
N SER A 62 3.43 1.89 10.36
CA SER A 62 3.99 1.40 11.64
C SER A 62 5.37 0.77 11.49
N ASP A 63 5.88 0.59 10.27
CA ASP A 63 7.20 0.02 9.98
C ASP A 63 8.10 1.05 9.25
N PRO A 64 9.04 1.69 9.97
CA PRO A 64 9.96 2.66 9.40
C PRO A 64 10.89 2.09 8.31
N VAL A 65 11.18 0.79 8.34
CA VAL A 65 12.03 0.10 7.36
C VAL A 65 11.28 -0.02 6.04
N ASP A 66 10.01 -0.44 6.10
CA ASP A 66 9.15 -0.50 4.91
C ASP A 66 8.92 0.88 4.29
N ASP A 67 8.75 1.91 5.12
CA ASP A 67 8.61 3.30 4.65
C ASP A 67 9.88 3.80 3.94
N ALA A 68 11.05 3.53 4.53
CA ALA A 68 12.34 3.87 3.92
C ALA A 68 12.55 3.11 2.61
N ALA A 69 12.18 1.82 2.55
CA ALA A 69 12.24 1.02 1.34
C ALA A 69 11.28 1.55 0.26
N ALA A 70 10.06 1.97 0.63
CA ALA A 70 9.09 2.57 -0.29
C ALA A 70 9.61 3.88 -0.89
N ARG A 71 10.14 4.79 -0.06
CA ARG A 71 10.78 6.03 -0.53
C ARG A 71 11.96 5.76 -1.46
N LYS A 72 12.83 4.81 -1.10
CA LYS A 72 13.98 4.42 -1.93
C LYS A 72 13.55 3.83 -3.27
N ARG A 73 12.51 2.98 -3.29
CA ARG A 73 11.93 2.42 -4.51
C ARG A 73 11.41 3.53 -5.42
N PHE A 74 10.63 4.47 -4.88
CA PHE A 74 10.15 5.63 -5.64
C PHE A 74 11.31 6.48 -6.17
N ALA A 75 12.27 6.87 -5.33
CA ALA A 75 13.40 7.71 -5.74
C ALA A 75 14.24 7.04 -6.85
N THR A 76 14.43 5.71 -6.76
CA THR A 76 15.13 4.91 -7.77
C THR A 76 14.33 4.85 -9.08
N ALA A 77 13.01 4.66 -9.01
CA ALA A 77 12.15 4.66 -10.20
C ALA A 77 12.11 6.03 -10.88
N ALA A 78 11.93 7.11 -10.10
CA ALA A 78 11.93 8.48 -10.57
C ALA A 78 13.27 8.87 -11.22
N ALA A 79 14.40 8.43 -10.65
CA ALA A 79 15.72 8.66 -11.24
C ALA A 79 15.94 7.92 -12.57
N LYS A 80 15.25 6.80 -12.81
CA LYS A 80 15.32 6.08 -14.09
C LYS A 80 14.52 6.79 -15.18
N ARG A 81 13.26 7.11 -14.89
CA ARG A 81 12.36 7.78 -15.84
C ARG A 81 11.15 8.35 -15.13
N MET A 82 10.69 9.50 -15.61
CA MET A 82 9.39 10.07 -15.29
C MET A 82 8.70 10.52 -16.56
N ARG A 83 7.41 10.19 -16.69
CA ARG A 83 6.54 10.64 -17.78
C ARG A 83 5.24 11.13 -17.16
N ILE A 84 4.76 12.27 -17.64
CA ILE A 84 3.45 12.78 -17.25
C ILE A 84 2.49 12.46 -18.38
N GLU A 85 1.41 11.75 -18.04
CA GLU A 85 0.29 11.51 -18.92
C GLU A 85 -0.83 12.48 -18.56
N ARG A 86 -1.26 13.31 -19.51
CA ARG A 86 -2.45 14.15 -19.32
C ARG A 86 -3.66 13.36 -19.80
N THR A 87 -4.38 12.76 -18.86
CA THR A 87 -5.60 12.01 -19.15
C THR A 87 -6.73 12.94 -19.57
N THR A 88 -6.79 14.14 -18.98
CA THR A 88 -7.70 15.23 -19.38
C THR A 88 -7.04 16.59 -19.13
N ASP A 89 -7.72 17.69 -19.46
CA ASP A 89 -7.26 19.06 -19.16
C ASP A 89 -7.13 19.36 -17.65
N ALA A 90 -7.79 18.54 -16.82
CA ALA A 90 -7.85 18.67 -15.37
C ALA A 90 -7.26 17.48 -14.61
N LEU A 91 -6.75 16.46 -15.31
CA LEU A 91 -6.21 15.23 -14.71
C LEU A 91 -4.90 14.81 -15.39
N ALA A 92 -3.87 14.60 -14.59
CA ALA A 92 -2.61 14.03 -15.04
C ALA A 92 -2.16 12.88 -14.12
N VAL A 93 -1.48 11.90 -14.69
CA VAL A 93 -0.90 10.76 -14.00
C VAL A 93 0.62 10.77 -14.18
N LEU A 94 1.35 10.64 -13.09
CA LEU A 94 2.80 10.46 -13.13
C LEU A 94 3.11 8.98 -13.34
N HIS A 95 3.87 8.66 -14.38
CA HIS A 95 4.46 7.35 -14.60
C HIS A 95 5.95 7.38 -14.21
N VAL A 96 6.41 6.38 -13.46
CA VAL A 96 7.80 6.30 -12.97
C VAL A 96 8.48 4.98 -13.34
N GLY A 97 9.79 5.04 -13.51
CA GLY A 97 10.62 3.85 -13.72
C GLY A 97 10.61 3.31 -15.15
N ALA A 98 11.36 2.22 -15.34
CA ALA A 98 11.52 1.57 -16.64
C ALA A 98 10.21 0.91 -17.12
N ASP A 99 9.39 0.45 -16.19
CA ASP A 99 8.12 -0.23 -16.46
C ASP A 99 6.96 0.76 -16.70
N ASP A 100 7.25 2.07 -16.76
CA ASP A 100 6.25 3.13 -16.96
C ASP A 100 5.09 3.05 -15.96
N TRP A 101 5.41 2.73 -14.70
CA TRP A 101 4.42 2.39 -13.68
C TRP A 101 3.61 3.63 -13.26
N PRO A 102 2.27 3.62 -13.34
CA PRO A 102 1.43 4.73 -12.95
C PRO A 102 1.41 4.88 -11.41
N LEU A 103 1.89 6.04 -10.94
CA LEU A 103 1.80 6.44 -9.54
C LEU A 103 0.31 6.52 -9.15
N PRO A 104 -0.10 5.92 -8.02
CA PRO A 104 -1.51 5.85 -7.64
C PRO A 104 -2.11 7.20 -7.22
N ILE A 105 -1.28 8.21 -6.94
CA ILE A 105 -1.73 9.55 -6.54
C ILE A 105 -1.76 10.44 -7.80
N PRO A 106 -2.94 10.69 -8.41
CA PRO A 106 -3.01 11.52 -9.60
C PRO A 106 -2.79 13.00 -9.26
N ILE A 107 -2.61 13.82 -10.28
CA ILE A 107 -2.47 15.27 -10.18
C ILE A 107 -3.71 15.90 -10.82
N VAL A 108 -4.46 16.66 -10.04
CA VAL A 108 -5.73 17.28 -10.46
C VAL A 108 -5.60 18.79 -10.52
N ARG A 109 -6.32 19.41 -11.46
CA ARG A 109 -6.44 20.86 -11.56
C ARG A 109 -7.58 21.35 -10.67
N GLU A 110 -7.28 22.34 -9.86
CA GLU A 110 -8.23 23.09 -9.01
C GLU A 110 -8.12 24.59 -9.29
N ALA A 111 -8.93 25.39 -8.58
CA ALA A 111 -8.94 26.84 -8.71
C ALA A 111 -7.56 27.47 -8.43
N ASP A 112 -6.83 26.95 -7.43
CA ASP A 112 -5.53 27.48 -7.00
C ASP A 112 -4.34 26.86 -7.73
N GLY A 113 -4.59 26.01 -8.73
CA GLY A 113 -3.57 25.34 -9.54
C GLY A 113 -3.67 23.82 -9.48
N TRP A 114 -2.57 23.13 -9.75
CA TRP A 114 -2.48 21.67 -9.77
C TRP A 114 -2.03 21.14 -8.42
N ARG A 115 -2.68 20.11 -7.89
CA ARG A 115 -2.23 19.41 -6.67
C ARG A 115 -2.29 17.90 -6.84
N PHE A 116 -1.61 17.17 -5.98
CA PHE A 116 -1.79 15.73 -5.87
C PHE A 116 -3.13 15.41 -5.19
N ASP A 117 -3.94 14.55 -5.79
CA ASP A 117 -5.18 14.06 -5.18
C ASP A 117 -4.92 12.82 -4.33
N THR A 118 -4.55 13.07 -3.08
CA THR A 118 -4.21 12.03 -2.12
C THR A 118 -5.41 11.22 -1.64
N ALA A 119 -6.62 11.80 -1.62
CA ALA A 119 -7.82 11.05 -1.29
C ALA A 119 -8.07 9.96 -2.33
N ALA A 120 -8.05 10.33 -3.62
CA ALA A 120 -8.12 9.36 -4.72
C ALA A 120 -6.95 8.35 -4.67
N GLY A 121 -5.75 8.81 -4.33
CA GLY A 121 -4.59 7.94 -4.18
C GLY A 121 -4.70 6.90 -3.06
N LYS A 122 -5.34 7.23 -1.94
CA LYS A 122 -5.61 6.27 -0.85
C LYS A 122 -6.56 5.17 -1.31
N GLU A 123 -7.62 5.54 -2.01
CA GLU A 123 -8.58 4.59 -2.56
C GLU A 123 -7.92 3.66 -3.59
N GLU A 124 -7.12 4.22 -4.50
CA GLU A 124 -6.41 3.42 -5.50
C GLU A 124 -5.38 2.47 -4.86
N LEU A 125 -4.66 2.89 -3.82
CA LEU A 125 -3.75 2.01 -3.08
C LEU A 125 -4.50 0.85 -2.40
N LEU A 126 -5.68 1.12 -1.84
CA LEU A 126 -6.54 0.08 -1.27
C LEU A 126 -7.03 -0.89 -2.34
N ASN A 127 -7.51 -0.38 -3.48
CA ASN A 127 -7.96 -1.18 -4.62
C ASN A 127 -6.83 -2.07 -5.16
N ARG A 128 -5.61 -1.56 -5.30
CA ARG A 128 -4.44 -2.35 -5.68
C ARG A 128 -4.10 -3.44 -4.66
N ARG A 129 -4.29 -3.20 -3.37
CA ARG A 129 -4.09 -4.21 -2.32
C ARG A 129 -5.15 -5.30 -2.41
N ILE A 130 -6.42 -4.92 -2.57
CA ILE A 130 -7.54 -5.85 -2.74
C ILE A 130 -7.29 -6.72 -3.98
N GLY A 131 -7.01 -6.11 -5.14
CA GLY A 131 -6.76 -6.85 -6.38
C GLY A 131 -5.58 -7.83 -6.29
N ARG A 132 -4.46 -7.44 -5.63
CA ARG A 132 -3.35 -8.38 -5.37
C ARG A 132 -3.76 -9.54 -4.46
N ASN A 133 -4.53 -9.27 -3.42
CA ASN A 133 -5.03 -10.31 -2.51
C ASN A 133 -5.98 -11.26 -3.23
N GLU A 134 -6.88 -10.74 -4.08
CA GLU A 134 -7.79 -11.54 -4.90
C GLU A 134 -7.04 -12.44 -5.90
N LEU A 135 -6.07 -11.89 -6.62
CA LEU A 135 -5.21 -12.67 -7.51
C LEU A 135 -4.42 -13.76 -6.75
N THR A 136 -3.97 -13.45 -5.55
CA THR A 136 -3.30 -14.42 -4.67
C THR A 136 -4.25 -15.53 -4.25
N ALA A 137 -5.49 -15.20 -3.87
CA ALA A 137 -6.51 -16.19 -3.51
C ALA A 137 -6.82 -17.11 -4.70
N ILE A 138 -6.98 -16.57 -5.91
CA ILE A 138 -7.16 -17.36 -7.14
C ILE A 138 -5.97 -18.30 -7.37
N ALA A 139 -4.74 -17.81 -7.20
CA ALA A 139 -3.54 -18.63 -7.32
C ALA A 139 -3.50 -19.78 -6.30
N VAL A 140 -3.90 -19.52 -5.05
CA VAL A 140 -4.02 -20.54 -4.00
C VAL A 140 -5.08 -21.58 -4.35
N CYS A 141 -6.27 -21.17 -4.82
CA CYS A 141 -7.29 -22.12 -5.27
C CYS A 141 -6.80 -23.03 -6.40
N ARG A 142 -6.05 -22.48 -7.38
CA ARG A 142 -5.43 -23.26 -8.45
C ARG A 142 -4.37 -24.23 -7.92
N ALA A 143 -3.51 -23.76 -7.01
CA ALA A 143 -2.49 -24.60 -6.38
C ALA A 143 -3.11 -25.76 -5.59
N TYR A 144 -4.20 -25.51 -4.86
CA TYR A 144 -4.95 -26.54 -4.14
C TYR A 144 -5.51 -27.62 -5.09
N VAL A 145 -6.14 -27.23 -6.20
CA VAL A 145 -6.66 -28.19 -7.19
C VAL A 145 -5.53 -29.01 -7.81
N ASN A 146 -4.39 -28.39 -8.10
CA ASN A 146 -3.23 -29.11 -8.63
C ASN A 146 -2.66 -30.11 -7.60
N ALA A 147 -2.51 -29.70 -6.35
CA ALA A 147 -2.06 -30.56 -5.26
C ALA A 147 -3.01 -31.75 -5.05
N GLN A 148 -4.32 -31.53 -5.12
CA GLN A 148 -5.33 -32.60 -5.05
C GLN A 148 -5.21 -33.59 -6.20
N LYS A 149 -4.99 -33.12 -7.44
CA LYS A 149 -4.79 -34.00 -8.60
C LYS A 149 -3.51 -34.83 -8.47
N GLU A 150 -2.44 -34.23 -7.97
CA GLU A 150 -1.18 -34.94 -7.71
C GLU A 150 -1.34 -36.00 -6.63
N PHE A 151 -1.98 -35.65 -5.51
CA PHE A 151 -2.29 -36.59 -4.44
C PHE A 151 -3.16 -37.75 -4.94
N ALA A 152 -4.21 -37.48 -5.71
CA ALA A 152 -5.09 -38.51 -6.27
C ALA A 152 -4.39 -39.43 -7.27
N ARG A 153 -3.41 -38.94 -8.03
CA ARG A 153 -2.58 -39.80 -8.90
C ARG A 153 -1.73 -40.78 -8.10
N ARG A 154 -1.32 -40.40 -6.89
CA ARG A 154 -0.43 -41.20 -6.04
C ARG A 154 -1.19 -42.15 -5.10
N PHE A 155 -2.32 -41.73 -4.57
CA PHE A 155 -3.05 -42.45 -3.52
C PHE A 155 -4.45 -42.92 -3.97
N HIS A 156 -4.83 -42.67 -5.23
CA HIS A 156 -6.13 -43.04 -5.82
C HIS A 156 -7.35 -42.50 -5.04
N ALA A 157 -7.16 -41.42 -4.28
CA ALA A 157 -8.18 -40.72 -3.52
C ALA A 157 -7.83 -39.24 -3.40
N TYR A 158 -8.80 -38.37 -3.12
CA TYR A 158 -8.52 -36.97 -2.79
C TYR A 158 -8.20 -36.81 -1.30
N ALA A 159 -7.22 -35.97 -1.00
CA ALA A 159 -6.84 -35.67 0.37
C ALA A 159 -7.98 -34.94 1.10
N GLN A 160 -8.24 -35.34 2.35
CA GLN A 160 -9.30 -34.76 3.18
C GLN A 160 -8.77 -33.65 4.10
N SER A 161 -7.45 -33.46 4.16
CA SER A 161 -6.80 -32.42 4.95
C SER A 161 -5.69 -31.72 4.17
N LEU A 162 -5.45 -30.45 4.48
CA LEU A 162 -4.31 -29.71 3.94
C LEU A 162 -3.00 -30.20 4.54
N ARG A 163 -2.98 -30.53 5.85
CA ARG A 163 -1.82 -31.05 6.56
C ARG A 163 -2.04 -32.52 6.91
N SER A 164 -1.03 -33.34 6.66
CA SER A 164 -1.04 -34.75 7.05
C SER A 164 -0.93 -34.90 8.57
N THR A 165 -1.46 -35.99 9.09
CA THR A 165 -1.19 -36.39 10.46
C THR A 165 0.31 -36.64 10.65
N PRO A 166 0.90 -36.33 11.83
CA PRO A 166 2.34 -36.45 12.03
C PRO A 166 2.87 -37.83 11.64
N GLY A 167 3.90 -37.86 10.79
CA GLY A 167 4.50 -39.09 10.27
C GLY A 167 3.70 -39.82 9.19
N LYS A 168 2.54 -39.30 8.77
CA LYS A 168 1.74 -39.88 7.68
C LYS A 168 1.72 -38.97 6.44
N ARG A 169 1.11 -39.51 5.38
CA ARG A 169 0.93 -38.87 4.05
C ARG A 169 -0.54 -38.89 3.65
N ASP A 170 -1.41 -38.48 4.56
CA ASP A 170 -2.87 -38.50 4.41
C ASP A 170 -3.49 -37.10 4.13
N GLY A 171 -2.65 -36.07 4.04
CA GLY A 171 -3.01 -34.72 3.63
C GLY A 171 -2.12 -34.17 2.51
N LEU A 172 -2.41 -32.96 2.03
CA LEU A 172 -1.68 -32.34 0.90
C LEU A 172 -0.26 -31.86 1.24
N TYR A 173 0.05 -31.70 2.53
CA TYR A 173 1.35 -31.33 3.04
C TYR A 173 1.85 -32.35 4.08
N TRP A 174 3.13 -32.68 3.99
CA TRP A 174 3.92 -33.33 5.04
C TRP A 174 5.35 -32.78 4.95
N GLU A 175 6.05 -32.77 6.09
CA GLU A 175 7.48 -32.44 6.12
C GLU A 175 8.23 -33.41 5.20
N ALA A 176 9.04 -32.86 4.28
CA ALA A 176 9.78 -33.68 3.35
C ALA A 176 10.78 -34.56 4.12
N ALA A 177 10.71 -35.88 3.87
CA ALA A 177 11.74 -36.82 4.26
C ALA A 177 12.39 -37.33 2.98
N ASP A 178 13.69 -37.10 2.85
CA ASP A 178 14.51 -37.44 1.69
C ASP A 178 13.95 -36.86 0.37
N HIS A 179 13.59 -37.71 -0.59
CA HIS A 179 13.12 -37.35 -1.94
C HIS A 179 11.59 -37.34 -2.06
N ASP A 180 10.87 -37.53 -0.95
CA ASP A 180 9.41 -37.54 -0.94
C ASP A 180 8.82 -36.15 -0.65
N VAL A 181 8.52 -35.43 -1.73
CA VAL A 181 7.98 -34.07 -1.70
C VAL A 181 6.46 -34.11 -1.61
N SER A 182 5.90 -33.27 -0.74
CA SER A 182 4.46 -33.10 -0.62
C SER A 182 3.88 -32.25 -1.77
N PRO A 183 2.64 -32.53 -2.22
CA PRO A 183 1.99 -31.78 -3.31
C PRO A 183 1.79 -30.28 -3.06
N LEU A 184 1.85 -29.85 -1.79
CA LEU A 184 1.57 -28.48 -1.38
C LEU A 184 2.70 -28.01 -0.45
N GLY A 185 3.15 -26.76 -0.56
CA GLY A 185 4.23 -26.22 0.29
C GLY A 185 3.79 -25.84 1.72
N PRO A 186 4.76 -25.60 2.63
CA PRO A 186 4.51 -25.35 4.05
C PRO A 186 3.65 -24.12 4.34
N PHE A 187 3.79 -23.04 3.57
CA PHE A 187 3.12 -21.76 3.85
C PHE A 187 1.59 -21.84 3.78
N VAL A 188 1.05 -22.54 2.78
CA VAL A 188 -0.41 -22.70 2.64
C VAL A 188 -0.94 -23.70 3.67
N ALA A 189 -0.14 -24.70 4.06
CA ALA A 189 -0.52 -25.66 5.10
C ALA A 189 -0.50 -25.05 6.51
N SER A 190 0.32 -24.05 6.77
CA SER A 190 0.35 -23.31 8.04
C SER A 190 -0.82 -22.32 8.18
N ALA A 191 -1.21 -21.64 7.10
CA ALA A 191 -2.38 -20.76 7.09
C ALA A 191 -3.69 -21.49 7.50
N ALA A 192 -3.81 -22.78 7.18
CA ALA A 192 -4.94 -23.62 7.61
C ALA A 192 -4.92 -23.96 9.11
N ALA A 193 -3.73 -24.03 9.72
CA ALA A 193 -3.56 -24.34 11.14
C ALA A 193 -3.88 -23.14 12.05
N GLU A 194 -3.78 -21.91 11.53
CA GLU A 194 -4.10 -20.67 12.24
C GLU A 194 -5.61 -20.39 12.38
N GLY A 195 -6.49 -21.32 11.96
CA GLY A 195 -7.91 -21.30 12.33
C GLY A 195 -8.88 -20.72 11.31
N TYR A 196 -8.47 -20.45 10.07
CA TYR A 196 -9.40 -20.16 8.98
C TYR A 196 -10.12 -21.45 8.55
N ARG A 197 -11.14 -21.85 9.32
CA ARG A 197 -12.08 -22.88 8.91
C ARG A 197 -12.89 -22.35 7.73
N VAL A 198 -12.72 -22.95 6.56
CA VAL A 198 -13.69 -22.81 5.47
C VAL A 198 -15.00 -23.37 6.04
N ARG A 199 -15.99 -22.49 6.17
CA ARG A 199 -17.33 -22.86 6.61
C ARG A 199 -18.12 -23.42 5.44
#